data_AF-A0A7C4M7M1-F1
#
_entry.id   AF-A0A7C4M7M1-F1
#
_cell.length_a   1.000
_cell.length_b   1.000
_cell.length_c   1.000
_cell.angle_alpha   90.00
_cell.angle_beta   90.00
_cell.angle_gamma   90.00
#
_symmetry.space_group_name_H-M   'P 1'
#
loop_
_entity.id
_entity.type
_entity.pdbx_description
1 polymer ?
#
loop_
_entity_poly.entity_id
_entity_poly.type
_entity_poly.pdbx_seq_one_letter_code
_entity_poly.pdbx_strand_id
1 'polypeptide(L)'
;MSPQKMVSCEICGKEIPEASAFRIYVENTELIVCPTCYFKYISSGGKASSKFGVKESVSLSKESYKTSAENVTKRNVSFPISSLSTKSVSRRSQQVNLRIVERYEIDPNYPEIIRRAREQKNMSTKDLALKLGESENVIKRIEAGKLVPPIDLAKKIESVLGIKIIIMRIEDELIDSSGRISSELTLGDIITIRKREK
;
A
#
# COMPACT_ATOMS: atom_id res chain seq x y z
N MET A 1 -4.03 -32.19 -22.06
CA MET A 1 -2.98 -31.69 -21.15
C MET A 1 -2.00 -30.88 -21.97
N SER A 2 -2.07 -29.54 -21.88
CA SER A 2 -1.14 -28.65 -22.57
C SER A 2 0.25 -28.80 -21.94
N PRO A 3 1.32 -29.02 -22.73
CA PRO A 3 2.67 -29.15 -22.18
C PRO A 3 3.08 -27.81 -21.56
N GLN A 4 3.46 -27.83 -20.28
CA GLN A 4 4.00 -26.66 -19.59
C GLN A 4 5.38 -26.37 -20.16
N LYS A 5 5.50 -25.32 -20.96
CA LYS A 5 6.78 -24.87 -21.50
C LYS A 5 7.62 -24.26 -20.37
N MET A 6 8.85 -24.76 -20.24
CA MET A 6 9.82 -24.32 -19.24
C MET A 6 10.84 -23.38 -19.88
N VAL A 7 11.27 -22.37 -19.14
CA VAL A 7 12.27 -21.38 -19.55
C VAL A 7 13.28 -21.19 -18.41
N SER A 8 14.51 -20.81 -18.74
CA SER A 8 15.56 -20.52 -17.77
C SER A 8 15.50 -19.07 -17.28
N CYS A 9 15.81 -18.86 -16.01
CA CYS A 9 16.05 -17.53 -15.46
C CYS A 9 17.47 -17.05 -15.79
N GLU A 10 17.62 -15.90 -16.44
CA GLU A 10 18.90 -15.31 -16.84
C GLU A 10 19.72 -14.76 -15.66
N ILE A 11 19.11 -14.55 -14.48
CA ILE A 11 19.83 -14.06 -13.29
C ILE A 11 20.32 -15.21 -12.41
N CYS A 12 19.52 -16.27 -12.23
CA CYS A 12 19.82 -17.33 -11.25
C CYS A 12 19.87 -18.73 -11.84
N GLY A 13 19.69 -18.90 -13.15
CA GLY A 13 19.76 -20.19 -13.86
C GLY A 13 18.62 -21.17 -13.59
N LYS A 14 17.67 -20.83 -12.72
CA LYS A 14 16.56 -21.73 -12.36
C LYS A 14 15.58 -21.91 -13.53
N GLU A 15 15.18 -23.16 -13.77
CA GLU A 15 14.08 -23.49 -14.68
C GLU A 15 12.74 -23.13 -14.05
N ILE A 16 11.94 -22.34 -14.77
CA ILE A 16 10.64 -21.85 -14.34
C ILE A 16 9.61 -22.09 -15.44
N PRO A 17 8.33 -22.31 -15.09
CA PRO A 17 7.29 -22.38 -16.10
C PRO A 17 7.11 -21.00 -16.75
N GLU A 18 6.95 -20.98 -18.08
CA GLU A 18 6.81 -19.76 -18.89
C GLU A 18 5.67 -18.87 -18.40
N ALA A 19 4.60 -19.46 -17.86
CA ALA A 19 3.46 -18.75 -17.25
C ALA A 19 3.82 -17.91 -16.02
N SER A 20 4.93 -18.21 -15.35
CA SER A 20 5.41 -17.53 -14.14
C SER A 20 6.65 -16.67 -14.36
N ALA A 21 7.16 -16.64 -15.59
CA ALA A 21 8.35 -15.88 -15.94
C ALA A 21 8.04 -14.39 -16.12
N PHE A 22 8.97 -13.54 -15.70
CA PHE A 22 8.88 -12.09 -15.84
C PHE A 22 9.94 -11.56 -16.78
N ARG A 23 9.66 -10.46 -17.48
CA ARG A 23 10.63 -9.76 -18.32
C ARG A 23 11.11 -8.48 -17.64
N ILE A 24 12.42 -8.29 -17.61
CA ILE A 24 13.05 -7.07 -17.11
C ILE A 24 13.98 -6.49 -18.18
N TYR A 25 14.26 -5.19 -18.11
CA TYR A 25 15.20 -4.51 -18.99
C TYR A 25 16.45 -4.12 -18.22
N VAL A 26 17.58 -4.73 -18.55
CA VAL A 26 18.90 -4.34 -18.04
C VAL A 26 19.71 -3.84 -19.22
N GLU A 27 20.18 -2.59 -19.16
CA GLU A 27 21.02 -2.00 -20.23
C GLU A 27 20.41 -2.15 -21.64
N ASN A 28 19.09 -1.92 -21.73
CA ASN A 28 18.27 -2.05 -22.95
C ASN A 28 18.21 -3.46 -23.55
N THR A 29 18.64 -4.48 -22.80
CA THR A 29 18.48 -5.89 -23.15
C THR A 29 17.32 -6.51 -22.35
N GLU A 30 16.47 -7.29 -23.01
CA GLU A 30 15.39 -8.03 -22.36
C GLU A 30 15.93 -9.31 -21.73
N LEU A 31 15.71 -9.47 -20.42
CA LEU A 31 16.04 -10.70 -19.69
C LEU A 31 14.77 -11.37 -19.16
N ILE A 32 14.73 -12.69 -19.21
CA ILE A 32 13.67 -13.51 -18.60
C ILE A 32 14.13 -13.94 -17.22
N VAL A 33 13.33 -13.64 -16.20
CA VAL A 33 13.70 -13.88 -14.81
C VAL A 33 12.57 -14.52 -14.02
N CYS A 34 12.95 -15.27 -12.99
CA CYS A 34 12.00 -15.86 -12.05
C CYS A 34 11.38 -14.81 -11.12
N PRO A 35 10.24 -15.12 -10.47
CA PRO A 35 9.56 -14.18 -9.58
C PRO A 35 10.48 -13.59 -8.50
N THR A 36 11.37 -14.41 -7.92
CA THR A 36 12.29 -13.96 -6.87
C THR A 36 13.32 -12.95 -7.37
N CYS A 37 13.88 -13.18 -8.56
CA CYS A 37 14.84 -12.26 -9.17
C CYS A 37 14.18 -10.97 -9.65
N TYR A 38 12.94 -11.07 -10.15
CA TYR A 38 12.11 -9.92 -10.50
C TYR A 38 11.87 -8.99 -9.30
N PHE A 39 11.41 -9.51 -8.17
CA PHE A 39 11.18 -8.70 -6.96
C PHE A 39 12.47 -8.05 -6.46
N LYS A 40 13.58 -8.80 -6.44
CA LYS A 40 14.88 -8.26 -6.03
C LYS A 40 15.32 -7.11 -6.92
N TYR A 41 15.12 -7.22 -8.23
CA TYR A 41 15.48 -6.20 -9.21
C TYR A 41 14.63 -4.93 -9.08
N ILE A 42 13.30 -5.05 -8.88
CA ILE A 42 12.41 -3.90 -8.69
C ILE A 42 12.69 -3.16 -7.38
N SER A 43 12.95 -3.89 -6.29
CA SER A 43 13.29 -3.26 -5.01
C SER A 43 14.57 -2.44 -5.07
N SER A 44 15.42 -2.66 -6.08
CA SER A 44 16.63 -1.87 -6.35
C SER A 44 16.42 -0.72 -7.34
N GLY A 45 15.18 -0.42 -7.75
CA GLY A 45 14.85 0.69 -8.66
C GLY A 45 14.86 0.33 -10.15
N GLY A 46 14.82 -0.96 -10.48
CA GLY A 46 14.79 -1.45 -11.87
C GLY A 46 13.46 -1.21 -12.60
N LYS A 47 13.50 -1.16 -13.93
CA LYS A 47 12.30 -1.03 -14.80
C LYS A 47 11.77 -2.40 -15.20
N ALA A 48 10.48 -2.64 -14.99
CA ALA A 48 9.81 -3.91 -15.31
C ALA A 48 8.91 -3.80 -16.54
N SER A 49 8.86 -4.87 -17.34
CA SER A 49 7.83 -5.07 -18.37
C SER A 49 6.77 -6.05 -17.85
N SER A 50 5.56 -5.96 -18.41
CA SER A 50 4.41 -6.78 -18.01
C SER A 50 4.64 -8.30 -18.17
N LYS A 51 3.76 -9.11 -17.55
CA LYS A 51 3.84 -10.58 -17.53
C LYS A 51 4.05 -11.18 -18.92
N PHE A 52 4.85 -12.26 -18.96
CA PHE A 52 5.12 -13.00 -20.19
C PHE A 52 3.81 -13.48 -20.83
N GLY A 53 3.47 -12.93 -22.01
CA GLY A 53 2.33 -13.36 -22.83
C GLY A 53 1.06 -12.51 -22.77
N VAL A 54 1.05 -11.33 -22.13
CA VAL A 54 -0.11 -10.42 -22.18
C VAL A 54 0.23 -9.20 -23.03
N LYS A 55 -0.42 -9.09 -24.21
CA LYS A 55 -0.43 -7.84 -24.97
C LYS A 55 -1.17 -6.79 -24.15
N GLU A 56 -0.43 -5.72 -23.89
CA GLU A 56 -0.79 -4.47 -23.23
C GLU A 56 -2.24 -4.03 -23.42
N SER A 57 -3.04 -4.23 -22.38
CA SER A 57 -4.08 -3.32 -21.91
C SER A 57 -4.62 -3.89 -20.60
N VAL A 58 -4.80 -3.01 -19.62
CA VAL A 58 -5.78 -3.06 -18.51
C VAL A 58 -5.17 -2.39 -17.29
N SER A 59 -5.62 -1.15 -17.14
CA SER A 59 -5.79 -0.39 -15.90
C SER A 59 -6.18 -1.30 -14.73
N LEU A 60 -5.37 -1.25 -13.68
CA LEU A 60 -5.61 -1.87 -12.37
C LEU A 60 -6.84 -1.25 -11.70
N SER A 61 -8.02 -1.83 -11.94
CA SER A 61 -9.11 -1.77 -10.98
C SER A 61 -8.84 -2.81 -9.90
N LYS A 62 -8.80 -2.33 -8.67
CA LYS A 62 -8.79 -3.13 -7.45
C LYS A 62 -9.99 -4.09 -7.45
N GLU A 63 -9.76 -5.24 -6.82
CA GLU A 63 -10.66 -5.97 -5.92
C GLU A 63 -10.87 -7.47 -6.22
N SER A 64 -10.35 -8.25 -5.27
CA SER A 64 -11.10 -9.20 -4.45
C SER A 64 -11.91 -10.28 -5.17
N TYR A 65 -11.35 -11.48 -5.05
CA TYR A 65 -12.07 -12.75 -4.99
C TYR A 65 -13.32 -12.66 -4.10
N LYS A 66 -14.49 -12.92 -4.69
CA LYS A 66 -15.51 -13.86 -4.17
C LYS A 66 -16.58 -14.09 -5.24
N THR A 67 -16.64 -15.33 -5.74
CA THR A 67 -17.60 -15.82 -6.72
C THR A 67 -18.84 -16.42 -6.05
N SER A 68 -20.02 -15.98 -6.48
CA SER A 68 -21.27 -16.73 -6.74
C SER A 68 -22.35 -15.68 -7.04
N ALA A 69 -22.64 -15.37 -8.32
CA ALA A 69 -23.63 -16.05 -9.18
C ALA A 69 -24.96 -16.26 -8.44
N GLU A 70 -26.09 -15.67 -8.86
CA GLU A 70 -26.78 -15.97 -10.12
C GLU A 70 -27.70 -14.84 -10.62
N ASN A 71 -27.79 -14.75 -11.96
CA ASN A 71 -28.81 -14.22 -12.88
C ASN A 71 -29.97 -13.32 -12.37
N VAL A 72 -30.28 -12.26 -13.13
CA VAL A 72 -31.61 -12.03 -13.78
C VAL A 72 -31.73 -10.60 -14.37
N THR A 73 -31.94 -10.57 -15.70
CA THR A 73 -32.61 -9.56 -16.55
C THR A 73 -32.13 -8.10 -16.65
N LYS A 74 -31.63 -7.79 -17.85
CA LYS A 74 -32.08 -6.72 -18.78
C LYS A 74 -32.80 -5.52 -18.15
N ARG A 75 -32.25 -4.32 -18.38
CA ARG A 75 -33.00 -3.17 -18.92
C ARG A 75 -32.07 -2.08 -19.47
N ASN A 76 -32.38 -1.70 -20.69
CA ASN A 76 -31.94 -0.48 -21.37
C ASN A 76 -32.35 0.75 -20.56
N VAL A 77 -31.45 1.73 -20.46
CA VAL A 77 -31.85 3.13 -20.35
C VAL A 77 -30.91 3.97 -21.19
N SER A 78 -31.45 4.39 -22.33
CA SER A 78 -30.88 5.40 -23.21
C SER A 78 -30.86 6.73 -22.47
N PHE A 79 -29.69 7.37 -22.38
CA PHE A 79 -29.61 8.79 -22.02
C PHE A 79 -28.87 9.57 -23.12
N PRO A 80 -29.41 10.74 -23.53
CA PRO A 80 -28.99 11.42 -24.74
C PRO A 80 -27.70 12.21 -24.53
N ILE A 81 -26.76 12.05 -25.47
CA ILE A 81 -25.54 12.86 -25.57
C ILE A 81 -25.92 14.14 -26.32
N SER A 82 -26.26 15.19 -25.57
CA SER A 82 -26.26 16.55 -26.12
C SER A 82 -24.83 17.09 -26.09
N SER A 83 -24.24 17.14 -27.27
CA SER A 83 -23.00 17.80 -27.62
C SER A 83 -23.01 19.27 -27.16
N LEU A 84 -22.20 19.61 -26.16
CA LEU A 84 -21.77 20.99 -25.92
C LEU A 84 -20.27 21.10 -26.17
N SER A 85 -19.97 21.76 -27.30
CA SER A 85 -18.68 22.33 -27.62
C SER A 85 -18.38 23.46 -26.63
N THR A 86 -17.55 23.18 -25.63
CA THR A 86 -16.91 24.22 -24.82
C THR A 86 -15.42 24.21 -25.10
N LYS A 87 -14.98 25.30 -25.72
CA LYS A 87 -13.60 25.67 -26.04
C LYS A 87 -12.66 25.30 -24.89
N SER A 88 -11.65 24.50 -25.20
CA SER A 88 -10.59 24.08 -24.28
C SER A 88 -9.74 25.28 -23.88
N VAL A 89 -10.11 25.96 -22.80
CA VAL A 89 -9.18 26.81 -22.07
C VAL A 89 -8.14 25.86 -21.50
N SER A 90 -6.90 25.99 -21.99
CA SER A 90 -5.72 25.33 -21.44
C SER A 90 -5.51 25.81 -20.01
N ARG A 91 -6.29 25.28 -19.07
CA ARG A 91 -5.95 25.32 -17.66
C ARG A 91 -4.76 24.41 -17.53
N ARG A 92 -3.58 25.04 -17.52
CA ARG A 92 -2.32 24.45 -17.09
C ARG A 92 -2.61 23.68 -15.80
N SER A 93 -2.80 22.37 -15.94
CA SER A 93 -3.01 21.47 -14.83
C SER A 93 -1.76 21.55 -13.99
N GLN A 94 -1.80 22.37 -12.93
CA GLN A 94 -0.84 22.23 -11.85
C GLN A 94 -1.04 20.82 -11.33
N GLN A 95 -0.16 19.91 -11.76
CA GLN A 95 -0.13 18.55 -11.29
C GLN A 95 0.25 18.63 -9.82
N VAL A 96 -0.76 18.65 -8.94
CA VAL A 96 -0.59 18.43 -7.51
C VAL A 96 -0.01 17.04 -7.35
N ASN A 97 1.23 16.99 -6.89
CA ASN A 97 1.95 15.76 -6.63
C ASN A 97 1.48 15.26 -5.27
N LEU A 98 0.37 14.52 -5.24
CA LEU A 98 -0.15 13.87 -4.04
C LEU A 98 0.85 12.80 -3.59
N ARG A 99 1.70 13.14 -2.62
CA ARG A 99 2.54 12.17 -1.91
C ARG A 99 1.68 11.54 -0.82
N ILE A 100 1.27 10.29 -1.02
CA ILE A 100 0.62 9.50 0.01
C ILE A 100 1.69 9.18 1.07
N VAL A 101 1.63 9.82 2.23
CA VAL A 101 2.47 9.49 3.37
C VAL A 101 1.75 8.40 4.16
N GLU A 102 2.20 7.15 4.03
CA GLU A 102 1.68 6.03 4.81
C GLU A 102 2.15 6.17 6.27
N ARG A 103 1.28 6.67 7.17
CA ARG A 103 1.52 6.64 8.61
C ARG A 103 0.93 5.35 9.18
N TYR A 104 1.77 4.54 9.83
CA TYR A 104 1.35 3.33 10.54
C TYR A 104 0.93 3.71 11.96
N GLU A 105 -0.34 3.53 12.28
CA GLU A 105 -0.89 3.73 13.63
C GLU A 105 -1.28 2.39 14.27
N ILE A 106 -1.41 2.37 15.58
CA ILE A 106 -1.87 1.19 16.32
C ILE A 106 -3.35 1.36 16.63
N ASP A 107 -4.13 0.30 16.39
CA ASP A 107 -5.55 0.23 16.69
C ASP A 107 -5.80 0.60 18.16
N PRO A 108 -6.68 1.56 18.48
CA PRO A 108 -7.05 1.89 19.86
C PRO A 108 -7.48 0.69 20.71
N ASN A 109 -8.01 -0.36 20.09
CA ASN A 109 -8.47 -1.58 20.75
C ASN A 109 -7.39 -2.67 20.86
N TYR A 110 -6.12 -2.34 20.63
CA TYR A 110 -5.00 -3.28 20.76
C TYR A 110 -4.95 -4.06 22.10
N PRO A 111 -5.32 -3.53 23.28
CA PRO A 111 -5.17 -4.25 24.55
C PRO A 111 -6.05 -5.51 24.60
N GLU A 112 -7.31 -5.37 24.18
CA GLU A 112 -8.29 -6.47 24.13
C GLU A 112 -7.92 -7.50 23.07
N ILE A 113 -7.48 -7.05 21.89
CA ILE A 113 -7.10 -7.94 20.80
C ILE A 113 -5.92 -8.82 21.21
N ILE A 114 -4.89 -8.21 21.82
CA ILE A 114 -3.70 -8.93 22.28
C ILE A 114 -4.05 -9.94 23.37
N ARG A 115 -4.85 -9.52 24.36
CA ARG A 115 -5.27 -10.40 25.45
C ARG A 115 -6.04 -11.62 24.94
N ARG A 116 -7.05 -11.40 24.10
CA ARG A 116 -7.84 -12.49 23.50
C ARG A 116 -6.99 -13.43 22.67
N ALA A 117 -6.09 -12.88 21.85
CA ALA A 117 -5.20 -13.70 21.03
C ALA A 117 -4.21 -14.51 21.87
N ARG A 118 -3.71 -13.95 22.97
CA ARG A 118 -2.85 -14.66 23.94
C ARG A 118 -3.61 -15.82 24.59
N GLU A 119 -4.84 -15.58 25.04
CA GLU A 119 -5.71 -16.58 25.68
C GLU A 119 -6.09 -17.70 24.69
N GLN A 120 -6.40 -17.37 23.44
CA GLN A 120 -6.65 -18.35 22.38
C GLN A 120 -5.46 -19.27 22.10
N LYS A 121 -4.24 -18.78 22.30
CA LYS A 121 -3.01 -19.57 22.16
C LYS A 121 -2.53 -20.21 23.47
N ASN A 122 -3.31 -20.13 24.55
CA ASN A 122 -2.98 -20.65 25.87
C ASN A 122 -1.59 -20.23 26.37
N MET A 123 -1.15 -18.99 26.05
CA MET A 123 0.15 -18.48 26.51
C MET A 123 0.01 -17.65 27.78
N SER A 124 0.95 -17.77 28.72
CA SER A 124 1.02 -16.83 29.84
C SER A 124 1.60 -15.48 29.40
N THR A 125 1.37 -14.42 30.17
CA THR A 125 1.96 -13.10 29.89
C THR A 125 3.49 -13.15 29.91
N LYS A 126 4.06 -14.01 30.77
CA LYS A 126 5.51 -14.25 30.86
C LYS A 126 6.05 -14.95 29.61
N ASP A 127 5.32 -15.93 29.07
CA ASP A 127 5.74 -16.65 27.86
C ASP A 127 5.70 -15.74 26.63
N LEU A 128 4.68 -14.88 26.54
CA LEU A 128 4.59 -13.87 25.48
C LEU A 128 5.76 -12.89 25.56
N ALA A 129 6.09 -12.42 26.77
CA ALA A 129 7.22 -11.53 27.00
C ALA A 129 8.56 -12.18 26.58
N LEU A 130 8.79 -13.45 26.95
CA LEU A 130 9.99 -14.19 26.58
C LEU A 130 10.13 -14.35 25.06
N LYS A 131 9.02 -14.64 24.36
CA LYS A 131 9.02 -14.76 22.88
C LYS A 131 9.28 -13.44 22.16
N LEU A 132 8.83 -12.33 22.74
CA LEU A 132 9.02 -10.99 22.16
C LEU A 132 10.39 -10.39 22.50
N GLY A 133 11.08 -10.93 23.51
CA GLY A 133 12.32 -10.38 24.04
C GLY A 133 12.11 -9.15 24.92
N GLU A 134 10.94 -9.06 25.57
CA GLU A 134 10.55 -7.92 26.40
C GLU A 134 10.30 -8.33 27.86
N SER A 135 10.20 -7.33 28.75
CA SER A 135 9.84 -7.60 30.14
C SER A 135 8.34 -7.91 30.30
N GLU A 136 8.02 -8.79 31.25
CA GLU A 136 6.62 -9.15 31.57
C GLU A 136 5.79 -7.92 31.97
N ASN A 137 6.42 -6.95 32.66
CA ASN A 137 5.75 -5.71 33.06
C ASN A 137 5.36 -4.84 31.85
N VAL A 138 6.19 -4.79 30.81
CA VAL A 138 5.87 -4.07 29.57
C VAL A 138 4.62 -4.66 28.92
N ILE A 139 4.56 -6.00 28.78
CA ILE A 139 3.39 -6.67 28.19
C ILE A 139 2.13 -6.45 29.06
N LYS A 140 2.23 -6.52 30.38
CA LYS A 140 1.10 -6.20 31.28
C LYS A 140 0.57 -4.79 31.07
N ARG A 141 1.46 -3.80 30.88
CA ARG A 141 1.05 -2.40 30.64
C ARG A 141 0.41 -2.23 29.27
N ILE A 142 0.85 -2.98 28.26
CA ILE A 142 0.27 -3.01 26.92
C ILE A 142 -1.13 -3.64 26.97
N GLU A 143 -1.28 -4.82 27.59
CA GLU A 143 -2.59 -5.48 27.76
C GLU A 143 -3.56 -4.68 28.64
N ALA A 144 -3.06 -3.79 29.50
CA ALA A 144 -3.86 -2.86 30.29
C ALA A 144 -4.16 -1.53 29.58
N GLY A 145 -3.66 -1.30 28.36
CA GLY A 145 -3.85 -0.05 27.61
C GLY A 145 -3.09 1.17 28.18
N LYS A 146 -2.17 0.97 29.13
CA LYS A 146 -1.38 2.05 29.76
C LYS A 146 -0.11 2.41 28.98
N LEU A 147 0.28 1.56 28.02
CA LEU A 147 1.46 1.73 27.22
C LEU A 147 1.14 1.35 25.78
N VAL A 148 1.34 2.29 24.86
CA VAL A 148 1.26 2.03 23.43
C VAL A 148 2.57 1.40 22.99
N PRO A 149 2.56 0.19 22.37
CA PRO A 149 3.79 -0.43 21.92
C PRO A 149 4.41 0.35 20.76
N PRO A 150 5.75 0.37 20.60
CA PRO A 150 6.36 0.87 19.37
C PRO A 150 6.03 -0.05 18.19
N ILE A 151 6.11 0.48 16.97
CA ILE A 151 5.72 -0.23 15.74
C ILE A 151 6.47 -1.56 15.57
N ASP A 152 7.74 -1.62 15.96
CA ASP A 152 8.54 -2.85 15.89
C ASP A 152 8.02 -3.94 16.84
N LEU A 153 7.61 -3.54 18.05
CA LEU A 153 6.99 -4.47 18.99
C LEU A 153 5.62 -4.91 18.52
N ALA A 154 4.83 -3.98 17.97
CA ALA A 154 3.53 -4.31 17.40
C ALA A 154 3.67 -5.38 16.30
N LYS A 155 4.61 -5.23 15.37
CA LYS A 155 4.90 -6.23 14.32
C LYS A 155 5.31 -7.60 14.88
N LYS A 156 6.13 -7.61 15.93
CA LYS A 156 6.51 -8.86 16.60
C LYS A 156 5.30 -9.53 17.25
N ILE A 157 4.43 -8.76 17.91
CA ILE A 157 3.19 -9.24 18.52
C ILE A 157 2.28 -9.84 17.44
N GLU A 158 2.10 -9.15 16.31
CA GLU A 158 1.35 -9.66 15.16
C GLU A 158 1.90 -11.00 14.66
N SER A 159 3.23 -11.12 14.59
CA SER A 159 3.90 -12.35 14.12
C SER A 159 3.72 -13.52 15.09
N VAL A 160 3.86 -13.28 16.39
CA VAL A 160 3.74 -14.34 17.42
C VAL A 160 2.28 -14.76 17.62
N LEU A 161 1.35 -13.80 17.64
CA LEU A 161 -0.07 -14.04 17.92
C LEU A 161 -0.90 -14.28 16.65
N GLY A 162 -0.41 -13.92 15.47
CA GLY A 162 -1.13 -14.08 14.20
C GLY A 162 -2.31 -13.11 14.04
N ILE A 163 -2.25 -11.96 14.69
CA ILE A 163 -3.28 -10.91 14.67
C ILE A 163 -2.78 -9.68 13.90
N LYS A 164 -3.68 -8.77 13.57
CA LYS A 164 -3.35 -7.44 13.04
C LYS A 164 -3.80 -6.37 14.03
N ILE A 165 -2.87 -5.55 14.49
CA ILE A 165 -3.11 -4.40 15.39
C ILE A 165 -2.63 -3.09 14.76
N ILE A 166 -1.86 -3.15 13.67
CA ILE A 166 -1.40 -1.96 12.95
C ILE A 166 -2.46 -1.58 11.90
N ILE A 167 -2.93 -0.33 11.98
CA ILE A 167 -3.85 0.29 11.04
C ILE A 167 -3.07 1.24 10.14
N MET A 168 -3.37 1.19 8.84
CA MET A 168 -2.91 2.18 7.87
C MET A 168 -3.86 3.37 7.91
N ARG A 169 -3.41 4.51 8.43
CA ARG A 169 -4.16 5.77 8.30
C ARG A 169 -3.70 6.46 7.02
N ILE A 170 -4.64 6.72 6.12
CA ILE A 170 -4.43 7.58 4.96
C ILE A 170 -4.84 8.98 5.42
N GLU A 171 -3.86 9.85 5.70
CA GLU A 171 -4.12 11.28 5.85
C GLU A 171 -3.97 11.92 4.48
N ASP A 172 -5.04 12.52 3.97
CA ASP A 172 -4.99 13.35 2.77
C ASP A 172 -4.36 14.71 3.12
N GLU A 173 -3.05 14.75 3.34
CA GLU A 173 -2.34 16.02 3.48
C GLU A 173 -2.28 16.69 2.09
N LEU A 174 -3.03 17.79 1.92
CA LEU A 174 -3.00 18.61 0.70
C LEU A 174 -1.68 19.41 0.67
N ILE A 175 -0.67 18.87 0.01
CA ILE A 175 0.62 19.54 -0.21
C ILE A 175 0.52 20.38 -1.48
N ASP A 176 0.65 21.70 -1.36
CA ASP A 176 0.73 22.60 -2.52
C ASP A 176 2.01 22.32 -3.33
N SER A 177 2.00 22.68 -4.62
CA SER A 177 3.14 22.45 -5.55
C SER A 177 4.48 23.07 -5.14
N SER A 178 4.52 23.84 -4.05
CA SER A 178 5.70 24.45 -3.45
C SER A 178 6.28 23.65 -2.26
N GLY A 179 5.69 22.51 -1.89
CA GLY A 179 6.14 21.68 -0.77
C GLY A 179 5.90 22.29 0.60
N ARG A 180 5.09 23.34 0.69
CA ARG A 180 4.66 23.95 1.95
C ARG A 180 3.35 23.30 2.38
N ILE A 181 3.27 22.92 3.65
CA ILE A 181 2.00 22.65 4.31
C ILE A 181 1.17 23.93 4.13
N SER A 182 -0.05 23.80 3.62
CA SER A 182 -0.98 24.94 3.48
C SER A 182 -1.37 25.40 4.88
N SER A 183 -0.49 26.19 5.50
CA SER A 183 -0.80 26.93 6.70
C SER A 183 -1.91 27.90 6.33
N GLU A 184 -3.12 27.58 6.79
CA GLU A 184 -4.31 28.41 6.77
C GLU A 184 -3.92 29.89 6.91
N LEU A 185 -4.18 30.68 5.86
CA LEU A 185 -3.85 32.11 5.85
C LEU A 185 -4.59 32.77 7.01
N THR A 186 -3.86 33.24 8.00
CA THR A 186 -4.47 33.87 9.16
C THR A 186 -4.71 35.33 8.86
N LEU A 187 -5.68 35.94 9.55
CA LEU A 187 -5.93 37.38 9.46
C LEU A 187 -4.69 38.22 9.80
N GLY A 188 -3.70 37.64 10.50
CA GLY A 188 -2.42 38.28 10.81
C GLY A 188 -1.52 38.51 9.60
N ASP A 189 -1.63 37.70 8.55
CA ASP A 189 -0.74 37.75 7.36
C ASP A 189 -1.10 38.90 6.40
N ILE A 190 -2.31 39.46 6.52
CA ILE A 190 -2.80 40.55 5.67
C ILE A 190 -2.27 41.92 6.13
N ILE A 191 -1.90 42.05 7.41
CA ILE A 191 -1.51 43.34 8.02
C ILE A 191 -0.11 43.78 7.57
N THR A 192 0.75 42.84 7.18
CA THR A 192 2.15 43.14 6.80
C THR A 192 2.30 43.66 5.37
N ILE A 193 1.29 43.54 4.50
CA ILE A 193 1.38 43.92 3.08
C ILE A 193 1.21 45.44 2.87
N ARG A 194 0.74 46.21 3.86
CA ARG A 194 0.44 47.66 3.71
C ARG A 194 1.41 48.59 4.45
N LYS A 195 2.73 48.37 4.34
CA LYS A 195 3.69 49.40 4.77
C LYS A 195 4.90 49.55 3.85
N ARG A 196 4.66 50.27 2.74
CA ARG A 196 5.55 51.12 1.93
C ARG A 196 4.59 51.77 0.91
N GLU A 197 4.48 53.07 0.72
CA GLU A 197 5.48 54.14 0.74
C GLU A 197 4.87 55.46 1.23
N LYS A 198 5.61 56.20 2.05
CA LYS A 198 5.76 57.65 1.95
C LYS A 198 7.07 58.06 2.61
#